data_AF-A0A3S4FXY2-F1
#
_entry.id   AF-A0A3S4FXY2-F1
#
_cell.length_a   1.000
_cell.length_b   1.000
_cell.length_c   1.000
_cell.angle_alpha   90.00
_cell.angle_beta   90.00
_cell.angle_gamma   90.00
#
_symmetry.space_group_name_H-M   'P 1'
#
loop_
_entity.id
_entity.type
_entity.pdbx_description
1 polymer ?
#
loop_
_entity_poly.entity_id
_entity_poly.type
_entity_poly.pdbx_seq_one_letter_code
_entity_poly.pdbx_strand_id
1 'polypeptide(L)'
;MNDIQLQSVSVKDHPPKAYDATTSVAASWYVAIRSSELKDKPKALTLFGRPCVAWRGATGQAVVMDRHCSHLGANLADGQVKDGCIQCPFHHWQYDEQGQCVHIPGHSQTVRKLEPVPRSVRQPTWITTERYGYVWVWYGSPQPLHPLPEITAADVDNDDFMHLHFAFETSTAVLRIVENFYDAQHAAPVHELPISAFELRLFDDWQRWPELEPLAQAGAWFGAGSTSPWTATLAPSACWRARSA
;
A
#
# COMPACT_ATOMS: atom_id res chain seq x y z
N MET A 1 -7.05 18.52 61.95
CA MET A 1 -6.75 18.29 60.53
C MET A 1 -5.69 17.19 60.51
N ASN A 2 -6.08 15.97 60.15
CA ASN A 2 -5.15 14.84 60.06
C ASN A 2 -4.57 14.83 58.64
N ASP A 3 -3.25 14.89 58.54
CA ASP A 3 -2.51 14.74 57.30
C ASP A 3 -2.61 13.29 56.81
N ILE A 4 -3.21 13.09 55.64
CA ILE A 4 -3.22 11.81 54.95
C ILE A 4 -1.90 11.68 54.21
N GLN A 5 -0.98 10.87 54.74
CA GLN A 5 0.21 10.44 53.99
C GLN A 5 -0.20 9.43 52.91
N LEU A 6 -0.19 9.87 51.65
CA LEU A 6 -0.29 8.99 50.50
C LEU A 6 1.02 8.20 50.38
N GLN A 7 0.97 6.90 50.65
CA GLN A 7 2.08 5.99 50.38
C GLN A 7 2.32 5.92 48.87
N SER A 8 3.55 6.18 48.45
CA SER A 8 3.99 5.99 47.07
C SER A 8 3.98 4.50 46.75
N VAL A 9 2.97 4.05 46.00
CA VAL A 9 2.97 2.70 45.42
C VAL A 9 4.02 2.67 44.32
N SER A 10 5.06 1.86 44.51
CA SER A 10 6.02 1.57 43.45
C SER A 10 5.30 0.79 42.35
N VAL A 11 4.96 1.48 41.26
CA VAL A 11 4.52 0.86 40.03
C VAL A 11 5.71 0.09 39.49
N LYS A 12 5.64 -1.24 39.47
CA LYS A 12 6.60 -2.04 38.72
C LYS A 12 6.47 -1.65 37.25
N ASP A 13 7.50 -1.03 36.70
CA ASP A 13 7.65 -0.83 35.25
C ASP A 13 7.56 -2.18 34.57
N HIS A 14 6.35 -2.52 34.13
CA HIS A 14 6.20 -3.49 33.07
C HIS A 14 6.58 -2.71 31.82
N PRO A 15 7.58 -3.16 31.02
CA PRO A 15 7.73 -2.59 29.69
C PRO A 15 6.33 -2.68 29.05
N PRO A 16 5.81 -1.61 28.44
CA PRO A 16 4.53 -1.72 27.77
C PRO A 16 4.67 -2.94 26.87
N LYS A 17 3.83 -3.97 27.08
CA LYS A 17 3.55 -4.91 26.01
C LYS A 17 3.03 -3.98 24.92
N ALA A 18 3.91 -3.62 23.98
CA ALA A 18 3.56 -2.76 22.89
C ALA A 18 2.34 -3.43 22.28
N TYR A 19 1.20 -2.79 22.41
CA TYR A 19 0.05 -3.17 21.63
C TYR A 19 0.53 -2.91 20.20
N ASP A 20 0.91 -3.95 19.46
CA ASP A 20 1.45 -3.86 18.10
C ASP A 20 0.30 -3.55 17.12
N ALA A 21 -0.45 -2.48 17.43
CA ALA A 21 -1.48 -1.90 16.56
C ALA A 21 -0.87 -1.29 15.29
N THR A 22 0.44 -1.10 15.25
CA THR A 22 1.16 -0.67 14.04
C THR A 22 1.16 -1.74 12.95
N THR A 23 1.04 -3.02 13.33
CA THR A 23 1.16 -4.16 12.39
C THR A 23 -0.15 -4.97 12.27
N SER A 24 -1.05 -4.86 13.24
CA SER A 24 -2.37 -5.52 13.20
C SER A 24 -3.38 -4.72 12.38
N VAL A 25 -3.22 -4.71 11.06
CA VAL A 25 -4.20 -4.17 10.11
C VAL A 25 -5.17 -5.26 9.62
N ALA A 26 -6.29 -4.85 9.02
CA ALA A 26 -7.29 -5.77 8.49
C ALA A 26 -6.74 -6.67 7.36
N ALA A 27 -7.36 -7.82 7.13
CA ALA A 27 -7.04 -8.62 5.95
C ALA A 27 -7.54 -7.89 4.70
N SER A 28 -6.62 -7.46 3.82
CA SER A 28 -6.97 -6.70 2.62
C SER A 28 -5.79 -6.56 1.65
N TRP A 29 -6.01 -5.80 0.57
CA TRP A 29 -4.99 -5.36 -0.37
C TRP A 29 -4.31 -4.08 0.10
N TYR A 30 -2.98 -4.07 0.10
CA TYR A 30 -2.16 -2.93 0.50
C TYR A 30 -1.15 -2.61 -0.59
N VAL A 31 -0.88 -1.33 -0.82
CA VAL A 31 0.19 -0.89 -1.71
C VAL A 31 1.54 -1.26 -1.10
N ALA A 32 2.36 -2.00 -1.85
CA ALA A 32 3.72 -2.35 -1.46
C ALA A 32 4.75 -1.35 -1.98
N ILE A 33 4.63 -0.93 -3.24
CA ILE A 33 5.54 0.02 -3.91
C ILE A 33 4.84 0.59 -5.15
N ARG A 34 5.25 1.76 -5.65
CA ARG A 34 4.86 2.19 -7.00
C ARG A 34 5.46 1.24 -8.05
N SER A 35 4.67 0.91 -9.05
CA SER A 35 5.08 0.08 -10.18
C SER A 35 6.35 0.61 -10.86
N SER A 36 6.42 1.93 -11.07
CA SER A 36 7.53 2.61 -11.75
C SER A 36 8.86 2.60 -11.00
N GLU A 37 8.84 2.31 -9.69
CA GLU A 37 10.05 2.15 -8.89
C GLU A 37 10.68 0.76 -9.09
N LEU A 38 9.90 -0.21 -9.57
CA LEU A 38 10.32 -1.57 -9.81
C LEU A 38 10.85 -1.75 -11.24
N LYS A 39 12.13 -1.39 -11.41
CA LYS A 39 12.89 -1.52 -12.66
C LYS A 39 13.67 -2.85 -12.69
N ASP A 40 14.90 -2.85 -13.21
CA ASP A 40 15.71 -4.05 -13.43
C ASP A 40 16.34 -4.64 -12.14
N LYS A 41 16.42 -3.85 -11.07
CA LYS A 41 17.06 -4.25 -9.81
C LYS A 41 16.03 -4.64 -8.76
N PRO A 42 16.33 -5.65 -7.92
CA PRO A 42 15.51 -5.96 -6.75
C PRO A 42 15.40 -4.75 -5.82
N LYS A 43 14.25 -4.62 -5.15
CA LYS A 43 13.94 -3.54 -4.21
C LYS A 43 13.66 -4.12 -2.83
N ALA A 44 14.38 -3.62 -1.82
CA ALA A 44 14.08 -3.93 -0.43
C ALA A 44 12.82 -3.17 0.02
N LEU A 45 11.92 -3.88 0.71
CA LEU A 45 10.70 -3.34 1.30
C LEU A 45 10.57 -3.85 2.74
N THR A 46 9.73 -3.18 3.53
CA THR A 46 9.26 -3.71 4.82
C THR A 46 7.74 -3.56 4.84
N LEU A 47 7.03 -4.68 4.91
CA LEU A 47 5.57 -4.73 4.90
C LEU A 47 5.11 -5.44 6.15
N PHE A 48 4.25 -4.81 6.95
CA PHE A 48 3.72 -5.39 8.19
C PHE A 48 4.84 -5.92 9.11
N GLY A 49 5.88 -5.11 9.31
CA GLY A 49 7.06 -5.50 10.12
C GLY A 49 7.95 -6.58 9.50
N ARG A 50 7.63 -7.08 8.31
CA ARG A 50 8.37 -8.17 7.65
C ARG A 50 9.28 -7.64 6.52
N PRO A 51 10.58 -7.95 6.59
CA PRO A 51 11.53 -7.80 5.47
C PRO A 51 11.07 -8.47 4.18
N CYS A 52 10.84 -7.68 3.13
CA CYS A 52 10.45 -8.18 1.81
C CYS A 52 11.44 -7.72 0.71
N VAL A 53 11.47 -8.44 -0.41
CA VAL A 53 12.10 -8.04 -1.67
C VAL A 53 11.06 -8.05 -2.77
N ALA A 54 11.11 -7.05 -3.65
CA ALA A 54 10.32 -6.99 -4.87
C ALA A 54 11.21 -7.00 -6.11
N TRP A 55 10.78 -7.63 -7.19
CA TRP A 55 11.43 -7.57 -8.51
C TRP A 55 10.44 -7.86 -9.65
N ARG A 56 10.90 -7.67 -10.89
CA ARG A 56 10.15 -8.05 -12.11
C ARG A 56 10.50 -9.48 -12.51
N GLY A 57 9.49 -10.33 -12.55
CA GLY A 57 9.61 -11.71 -13.00
C GLY A 57 9.86 -11.85 -14.50
N ALA A 58 10.01 -13.09 -14.98
CA ALA A 58 10.17 -13.40 -16.41
C ALA A 58 8.98 -12.93 -17.25
N THR A 59 7.78 -12.90 -16.66
CA THR A 59 6.56 -12.43 -17.30
C THR A 59 6.42 -10.90 -17.30
N GLY A 60 7.35 -10.18 -16.67
CA GLY A 60 7.26 -8.74 -16.42
C GLY A 60 6.39 -8.37 -15.21
N GLN A 61 5.67 -9.34 -14.62
CA GLN A 61 4.85 -9.09 -13.45
C GLN A 61 5.72 -8.80 -12.21
N ALA A 62 5.19 -7.95 -11.32
CA ALA A 62 5.82 -7.72 -10.03
C ALA A 62 5.68 -8.95 -9.14
N VAL A 63 6.78 -9.33 -8.49
CA VAL A 63 6.80 -10.36 -7.45
C VAL A 63 7.25 -9.74 -6.16
N VAL A 64 6.57 -10.05 -5.05
CA VAL A 64 6.99 -9.68 -3.70
C VAL A 64 7.21 -10.97 -2.88
N MET A 65 8.34 -11.04 -2.19
CA MET A 65 8.84 -12.24 -1.52
C MET A 65 9.50 -11.87 -0.19
N ASP A 66 9.56 -12.82 0.74
CA ASP A 66 10.36 -12.63 1.96
C ASP A 66 11.83 -12.42 1.61
N ARG A 67 12.47 -11.42 2.25
CA ARG A 67 13.78 -10.90 1.83
C ARG A 67 14.96 -11.82 2.12
N HIS A 68 14.88 -12.64 3.16
CA HIS A 68 16.04 -13.42 3.63
C HIS A 68 16.02 -14.82 3.02
N CYS A 69 17.06 -15.14 2.27
CA CYS A 69 17.20 -16.39 1.52
C CYS A 69 17.03 -17.64 2.41
N SER A 70 16.20 -18.60 2.01
CA SER A 70 15.90 -19.84 2.76
C SER A 70 17.11 -20.73 3.02
N HIS A 71 18.23 -20.51 2.33
CA HIS A 71 19.50 -21.17 2.59
C HIS A 71 20.15 -20.72 3.92
N LEU A 72 20.73 -19.52 3.97
CA LEU A 72 21.47 -19.00 5.14
C LEU A 72 21.12 -17.54 5.47
N GLY A 73 19.95 -17.07 5.04
CA GLY A 73 19.40 -15.77 5.44
C GLY A 73 19.99 -14.53 4.74
N ALA A 74 20.82 -14.70 3.72
CA ALA A 74 21.36 -13.57 2.95
C ALA A 74 20.23 -12.67 2.40
N ASN A 75 20.47 -11.35 2.39
CA ASN A 75 19.54 -10.37 1.88
C ASN A 75 19.40 -10.49 0.35
N LEU A 76 18.26 -10.96 -0.13
CA LEU A 76 17.99 -11.12 -1.55
C LEU A 76 17.90 -9.78 -2.30
N ALA A 77 17.63 -8.67 -1.61
CA ALA A 77 17.60 -7.35 -2.23
C ALA A 77 19.00 -6.86 -2.66
N ASP A 78 20.06 -7.42 -2.09
CA ASP A 78 21.45 -7.16 -2.51
C ASP A 78 21.89 -8.07 -3.68
N GLY A 79 20.98 -8.94 -4.14
CA GLY A 79 21.18 -9.83 -5.26
C GLY A 79 20.89 -9.17 -6.62
N GLN A 80 20.51 -10.00 -7.58
CA GLN A 80 20.20 -9.55 -8.94
C GLN A 80 19.06 -10.37 -9.54
N VAL A 81 18.35 -9.80 -10.52
CA VAL A 81 17.41 -10.55 -11.34
C VAL A 81 18.17 -11.22 -12.48
N LYS A 82 18.00 -12.52 -12.66
CA LYS A 82 18.58 -13.30 -13.76
C LYS A 82 17.52 -14.21 -14.34
N ASP A 83 17.28 -14.08 -15.64
CA ASP A 83 16.27 -14.88 -16.37
C ASP A 83 14.87 -14.83 -15.70
N GLY A 84 14.52 -13.67 -15.13
CA GLY A 84 13.27 -13.46 -14.39
C GLY A 84 13.24 -14.01 -12.96
N CYS A 85 14.30 -14.69 -12.52
CA CYS A 85 14.45 -15.22 -11.18
C CYS A 85 15.28 -14.27 -10.30
N ILE A 86 14.98 -14.24 -9.00
CA ILE A 86 15.83 -13.54 -8.03
C ILE A 86 17.02 -14.43 -7.66
N GLN A 87 18.24 -13.98 -7.94
CA GLN A 87 19.47 -14.67 -7.58
C GLN A 87 20.05 -14.11 -6.28
N CYS A 88 20.22 -14.98 -5.29
CA CYS A 88 20.84 -14.67 -4.01
C CYS A 88 22.30 -14.23 -4.21
N PRO A 89 22.76 -13.14 -3.55
CA PRO A 89 24.13 -12.64 -3.73
C PRO A 89 25.20 -13.53 -3.09
N PHE A 90 24.82 -14.45 -2.21
CA PHE A 90 25.80 -15.23 -1.45
C PHE A 90 26.22 -16.51 -2.18
N HIS A 91 25.29 -17.44 -2.39
CA HIS A 91 25.55 -18.74 -3.02
C HIS A 91 24.82 -18.92 -4.35
N HIS A 92 24.27 -17.83 -4.90
CA HIS A 92 23.64 -17.79 -6.22
C HIS A 92 22.46 -18.77 -6.41
N TRP A 93 21.79 -19.14 -5.32
CA TRP A 93 20.49 -19.81 -5.43
C TRP A 93 19.51 -18.88 -6.13
N GLN A 94 18.70 -19.41 -7.05
CA GLN A 94 17.71 -18.63 -7.79
C GLN A 94 16.30 -19.11 -7.48
N TYR A 95 15.41 -18.16 -7.25
CA TYR A 95 13.99 -18.42 -7.00
C TYR A 95 13.12 -17.79 -8.10
N ASP A 96 12.14 -18.54 -8.58
CA ASP A 96 11.17 -18.05 -9.56
C ASP A 96 10.05 -17.21 -8.92
N GLU A 97 9.10 -16.77 -9.75
CA GLU A 97 7.96 -15.94 -9.36
C GLU A 97 7.04 -16.62 -8.35
N GLN A 98 7.03 -17.96 -8.30
CA GLN A 98 6.23 -18.77 -7.37
C GLN A 98 7.02 -19.18 -6.12
N GLY A 99 8.24 -18.65 -5.97
CA GLY A 99 9.15 -18.90 -4.88
C GLY A 99 9.81 -20.27 -4.90
N GLN A 100 9.68 -21.03 -5.98
CA GLN A 100 10.41 -22.30 -6.12
C GLN A 100 11.89 -22.00 -6.34
N CYS A 101 12.77 -22.69 -5.62
CA CYS A 101 14.19 -22.69 -5.98
C CYS A 101 14.36 -23.49 -7.28
N VAL A 102 14.80 -22.81 -8.34
CA VAL A 102 14.94 -23.38 -9.69
C VAL A 102 16.40 -23.62 -10.07
N HIS A 103 17.34 -22.99 -9.35
CA HIS A 103 18.76 -23.17 -9.59
C HIS A 103 19.56 -23.14 -8.28
N ILE A 104 20.43 -24.14 -8.14
CA ILE A 104 21.50 -24.18 -7.13
C ILE A 104 22.79 -24.50 -7.89
N PRO A 105 23.86 -23.72 -7.77
CA PRO A 105 25.14 -24.06 -8.39
C PRO A 105 25.58 -25.48 -8.01
N GLY A 106 26.06 -26.25 -8.99
CA GLY A 106 26.45 -27.65 -8.79
C GLY A 106 25.28 -28.65 -8.75
N HIS A 107 24.04 -28.21 -8.93
CA HIS A 107 22.87 -29.08 -9.13
C HIS A 107 22.42 -29.04 -10.58
N SER A 108 21.89 -30.15 -11.09
CA SER A 108 21.38 -30.21 -12.47
C SER A 108 20.37 -31.35 -12.62
N GLN A 109 19.30 -31.09 -13.38
CA GLN A 109 18.38 -32.15 -13.80
C GLN A 109 18.85 -32.89 -15.06
N THR A 110 19.78 -32.32 -15.83
CA THR A 110 20.23 -32.86 -17.13
C THR A 110 21.58 -33.57 -17.03
N VAL A 111 22.44 -33.17 -16.08
CA VAL A 111 23.75 -33.79 -15.86
C VAL A 111 23.63 -34.93 -14.86
N ARG A 112 23.74 -36.18 -15.32
CA ARG A 112 23.54 -37.40 -14.51
C ARG A 112 24.38 -37.51 -13.22
N LYS A 113 25.50 -36.79 -13.11
CA LYS A 113 26.39 -36.83 -11.93
C LYS A 113 26.04 -35.80 -10.86
N LEU A 114 25.14 -34.87 -11.15
CA LEU A 114 24.75 -33.82 -10.21
C LEU A 114 23.34 -34.12 -9.70
N GLU A 115 23.11 -33.82 -8.43
CA GLU A 115 21.77 -33.95 -7.85
C GLU A 115 20.84 -32.86 -8.40
N PRO A 116 19.55 -33.15 -8.58
CA PRO A 116 18.57 -32.13 -8.93
C PRO A 116 18.29 -31.21 -7.73
N VAL A 117 17.88 -29.98 -8.00
CA VAL A 117 17.42 -29.06 -6.94
C VAL A 117 16.23 -29.69 -6.20
N PRO A 118 16.25 -29.81 -4.85
CA PRO A 118 15.14 -30.40 -4.12
C PRO A 118 13.87 -29.55 -4.23
N ARG A 119 12.74 -30.19 -4.55
CA ARG A 119 11.44 -29.51 -4.74
C ARG A 119 10.90 -28.85 -3.47
N SER A 120 11.34 -29.29 -2.29
CA SER A 120 10.95 -28.73 -1.00
C SER A 120 11.57 -27.36 -0.73
N VAL A 121 12.62 -26.98 -1.45
CA VAL A 121 13.29 -25.68 -1.25
C VAL A 121 12.46 -24.59 -1.91
N ARG A 122 11.81 -23.77 -1.07
CA ARG A 122 11.00 -22.64 -1.51
C ARG A 122 11.25 -21.42 -0.64
N GLN A 123 11.06 -20.25 -1.24
CA GLN A 123 11.07 -18.96 -0.58
C GLN A 123 9.62 -18.44 -0.50
N PRO A 124 9.13 -17.96 0.67
CA PRO A 124 7.76 -17.49 0.81
C PRO A 124 7.48 -16.26 -0.07
N THR A 125 6.39 -16.31 -0.85
CA THR A 125 5.91 -15.21 -1.69
C THR A 125 4.62 -14.61 -1.16
N TRP A 126 4.42 -13.33 -1.45
CA TRP A 126 3.17 -12.62 -1.20
C TRP A 126 2.28 -12.70 -2.45
N ILE A 127 0.97 -12.87 -2.24
CA ILE A 127 0.01 -12.75 -3.35
C ILE A 127 0.04 -11.29 -3.81
N THR A 128 0.43 -11.11 -5.07
CA THR A 128 0.77 -9.81 -5.64
C THR A 128 -0.11 -9.55 -6.86
N THR A 129 -0.56 -8.31 -7.02
CA THR A 129 -1.20 -7.83 -8.25
C THR A 129 -0.72 -6.42 -8.58
N GLU A 130 -0.84 -6.01 -9.83
CA GLU A 130 -0.38 -4.71 -10.28
C GLU A 130 -1.48 -4.00 -11.08
N ARG A 131 -1.87 -2.82 -10.60
CA ARG A 131 -2.90 -1.98 -11.21
C ARG A 131 -2.78 -0.56 -10.66
N TYR A 132 -3.31 0.43 -11.39
CA TYR A 132 -3.34 1.84 -10.97
C TYR A 132 -1.94 2.44 -10.73
N GLY A 133 -0.90 1.92 -11.39
CA GLY A 133 0.48 2.36 -11.18
C GLY A 133 1.13 1.86 -9.88
N TYR A 134 0.52 0.90 -9.19
CA TYR A 134 1.02 0.34 -7.94
C TYR A 134 1.14 -1.18 -7.99
N VAL A 135 2.11 -1.70 -7.24
CA VAL A 135 2.18 -3.12 -6.86
C VAL A 135 1.45 -3.27 -5.53
N TRP A 136 0.46 -4.16 -5.50
CA TRP A 136 -0.37 -4.46 -4.36
C TRP A 136 -0.03 -5.84 -3.81
N VAL A 137 -0.09 -6.00 -2.49
CA VAL A 137 0.03 -7.30 -1.81
C VAL A 137 -1.21 -7.58 -0.98
N TRP A 138 -1.59 -8.85 -0.90
CA TRP A 138 -2.63 -9.32 0.01
C TRP A 138 -2.06 -9.64 1.40
N TYR A 139 -2.71 -9.16 2.45
CA TYR A 139 -2.37 -9.44 3.86
C TYR A 139 -3.52 -10.10 4.61
N GLY A 140 -3.19 -10.90 5.64
CA GLY A 140 -4.13 -11.38 6.66
C GLY A 140 -4.71 -12.79 6.47
N SER A 141 -4.83 -13.30 5.24
CA SER A 141 -5.27 -14.68 4.98
C SER A 141 -4.45 -15.35 3.87
N PRO A 142 -4.43 -16.68 3.77
CA PRO A 142 -3.69 -17.40 2.72
C PRO A 142 -4.16 -17.10 1.29
N GLN A 143 -5.40 -16.61 1.13
CA GLN A 143 -5.99 -16.25 -0.16
C GLN A 143 -6.81 -14.97 -0.01
N PRO A 144 -6.92 -14.12 -1.06
CA PRO A 144 -7.79 -12.96 -1.08
C PRO A 144 -9.24 -13.32 -0.77
N LEU A 145 -9.82 -12.60 0.19
CA LEU A 145 -11.24 -12.73 0.54
C LEU A 145 -12.13 -11.87 -0.37
N HIS A 146 -11.53 -10.91 -1.07
CA HIS A 146 -12.19 -10.03 -2.01
C HIS A 146 -11.20 -9.60 -3.11
N PRO A 147 -11.67 -9.21 -4.30
CA PRO A 147 -10.79 -8.68 -5.34
C PRO A 147 -10.14 -7.37 -4.91
N LEU A 148 -9.13 -6.94 -5.67
CA LEU A 148 -8.61 -5.57 -5.56
C LEU A 148 -9.76 -4.59 -5.86
N PRO A 149 -9.99 -3.54 -5.05
CA PRO A 149 -11.04 -2.57 -5.31
C PRO A 149 -10.95 -1.96 -6.72
N GLU A 150 -12.10 -1.82 -7.36
CA GLU A 150 -12.20 -1.17 -8.66
C GLU A 150 -12.20 0.35 -8.50
N ILE A 151 -11.26 1.02 -9.16
CA ILE A 151 -11.08 2.46 -9.13
C ILE A 151 -11.05 2.96 -10.58
N THR A 152 -12.22 3.11 -11.22
CA THR A 152 -12.29 3.42 -12.66
C THR A 152 -11.50 4.68 -13.05
N ALA A 153 -11.51 5.76 -12.25
CA ALA A 153 -10.74 6.97 -12.54
C ALA A 153 -9.21 6.75 -12.51
N ALA A 154 -8.74 5.70 -11.84
CA ALA A 154 -7.32 5.36 -11.80
C ALA A 154 -6.87 4.49 -13.00
N ASP A 155 -7.81 3.92 -13.76
CA ASP A 155 -7.52 3.20 -15.01
C ASP A 155 -7.68 4.08 -16.27
N VAL A 156 -8.25 5.26 -16.12
CA VAL A 156 -8.49 6.18 -17.23
C VAL A 156 -7.28 7.11 -17.34
N ASP A 157 -6.58 7.01 -18.47
CA ASP A 157 -5.54 7.96 -18.89
C ASP A 157 -6.16 8.90 -19.92
N ASN A 158 -6.92 9.88 -19.43
CA ASN A 158 -7.53 10.93 -20.23
C ASN A 158 -7.42 12.28 -19.50
N ASP A 159 -7.72 13.37 -20.19
CA ASP A 159 -7.66 14.72 -19.61
C ASP A 159 -8.78 15.00 -18.59
N ASP A 160 -9.66 14.04 -18.28
CA ASP A 160 -10.75 14.20 -17.30
C ASP A 160 -10.25 14.01 -15.86
N PHE A 161 -9.14 13.30 -15.65
CA PHE A 161 -8.60 12.98 -14.33
C PHE A 161 -7.12 13.32 -14.21
N MET A 162 -6.72 13.82 -13.04
CA MET A 162 -5.33 14.02 -12.66
C MET A 162 -4.98 13.10 -11.49
N HIS A 163 -3.98 12.23 -11.67
CA HIS A 163 -3.50 11.36 -10.59
C HIS A 163 -2.52 12.12 -9.69
N LEU A 164 -2.95 12.43 -8.46
CA LEU A 164 -2.06 12.94 -7.43
C LEU A 164 -1.57 11.80 -6.55
N HIS A 165 -0.26 11.56 -6.57
CA HIS A 165 0.35 10.52 -5.78
C HIS A 165 1.25 11.10 -4.69
N PHE A 166 0.88 10.94 -3.42
CA PHE A 166 1.71 11.32 -2.28
C PHE A 166 2.00 10.10 -1.39
N ALA A 167 3.14 10.13 -0.74
CA ALA A 167 3.54 9.17 0.28
C ALA A 167 4.36 9.91 1.34
N PHE A 168 4.19 9.54 2.60
CA PHE A 168 4.96 10.07 3.71
C PHE A 168 5.23 8.97 4.72
N GLU A 169 6.36 9.07 5.41
CA GLU A 169 6.71 8.18 6.50
C GLU A 169 6.19 8.76 7.82
N THR A 170 5.64 7.91 8.68
CA THR A 170 5.13 8.31 10.00
C THR A 170 5.39 7.21 11.01
N SER A 171 5.54 7.59 12.28
CA SER A 171 5.66 6.67 13.41
C SER A 171 4.31 6.32 14.05
N THR A 172 3.21 6.90 13.56
CA THR A 172 1.87 6.62 14.09
C THR A 172 1.26 5.38 13.44
N ALA A 173 0.31 4.74 14.13
CA ALA A 173 -0.39 3.58 13.59
C ALA A 173 -1.28 3.96 12.39
N VAL A 174 -1.31 3.09 11.37
CA VAL A 174 -2.11 3.30 10.14
C VAL A 174 -3.56 3.64 10.43
N LEU A 175 -4.18 2.99 11.43
CA LEU A 175 -5.56 3.27 11.82
C LEU A 175 -5.76 4.72 12.26
N ARG A 176 -4.79 5.35 12.92
CA ARG A 176 -4.88 6.77 13.32
C ARG A 176 -4.84 7.71 12.13
N ILE A 177 -4.08 7.36 11.09
CA ILE A 177 -4.09 8.11 9.82
C ILE A 177 -5.46 7.98 9.15
N VAL A 178 -6.01 6.76 9.08
CA VAL A 178 -7.35 6.53 8.50
C VAL A 178 -8.43 7.27 9.29
N GLU A 179 -8.40 7.23 10.62
CA GLU A 179 -9.32 7.97 11.49
C GLU A 179 -9.24 9.49 11.22
N ASN A 180 -8.02 10.03 11.08
CA ASN A 180 -7.81 11.46 10.81
C ASN A 180 -8.41 11.89 9.46
N PHE A 181 -8.38 11.04 8.43
CA PHE A 181 -9.01 11.35 7.14
C PHE A 181 -10.52 11.57 7.22
N TYR A 182 -11.20 10.94 8.19
CA TYR A 182 -12.64 11.09 8.40
C TYR A 182 -13.00 12.12 9.49
N ASP A 183 -12.02 12.63 10.24
CA ASP A 183 -12.23 13.70 11.22
C ASP A 183 -12.20 15.07 10.55
N ALA A 184 -13.34 15.58 10.12
CA ALA A 184 -13.44 16.90 9.52
C ALA A 184 -12.92 18.05 10.40
N GLN A 185 -12.96 17.87 11.71
CA GLN A 185 -12.67 18.95 12.65
C GLN A 185 -11.19 19.31 12.65
N HIS A 186 -10.28 18.42 12.22
CA HIS A 186 -8.86 18.74 12.04
C HIS A 186 -8.61 19.79 10.93
N ALA A 187 -9.58 19.91 10.01
CA ALA A 187 -9.80 20.98 9.04
C ALA A 187 -9.20 22.34 9.42
N ALA A 188 -9.86 22.95 10.43
CA ALA A 188 -9.59 24.30 10.87
C ALA A 188 -8.29 24.46 11.69
N PRO A 189 -7.99 23.65 12.72
CA PRO A 189 -6.80 23.85 13.54
C PRO A 189 -5.50 23.35 12.90
N VAL A 190 -5.52 22.34 12.02
CA VAL A 190 -4.29 21.75 11.44
C VAL A 190 -3.96 22.38 10.09
N HIS A 191 -4.96 22.70 9.27
CA HIS A 191 -4.78 23.23 7.92
C HIS A 191 -5.21 24.69 7.77
N GLU A 192 -5.67 25.34 8.84
CA GLU A 192 -6.17 26.72 8.83
C GLU A 192 -7.32 26.93 7.82
N LEU A 193 -8.08 25.87 7.53
CA LEU A 193 -9.19 25.92 6.58
C LEU A 193 -10.46 26.45 7.27
N PRO A 194 -11.14 27.48 6.72
CA PRO A 194 -12.36 28.04 7.30
C PRO A 194 -13.57 27.14 7.02
N ILE A 195 -13.63 25.99 7.68
CA ILE A 195 -14.73 25.02 7.57
C ILE A 195 -15.83 25.37 8.57
N SER A 196 -17.02 25.70 8.07
CA SER A 196 -18.20 26.03 8.89
C SER A 196 -19.15 24.84 9.13
N ALA A 197 -19.13 23.85 8.23
CA ALA A 197 -19.86 22.59 8.34
C ALA A 197 -19.19 21.51 7.48
N PHE A 198 -19.31 20.24 7.88
CA PHE A 198 -18.86 19.09 7.11
C PHE A 198 -19.89 17.97 7.17
N GLU A 199 -20.16 17.35 6.03
CA GLU A 199 -21.10 16.25 5.92
C GLU A 199 -20.42 15.08 5.20
N LEU A 200 -20.32 13.92 5.87
CA LEU A 200 -19.94 12.65 5.24
C LEU A 200 -21.21 11.97 4.74
N ARG A 201 -21.31 11.79 3.42
CA ARG A 201 -22.38 11.00 2.81
C ARG A 201 -21.80 9.69 2.29
N LEU A 202 -22.39 8.58 2.74
CA LEU A 202 -22.17 7.25 2.15
C LEU A 202 -23.06 7.16 0.90
N PHE A 203 -22.49 6.86 -0.26
CA PHE A 203 -23.16 6.93 -1.56
C PHE A 203 -23.73 5.57 -2.01
N ASP A 204 -24.36 4.84 -1.11
CA ASP A 204 -25.04 3.57 -1.35
C ASP A 204 -26.53 3.74 -1.68
N ASP A 205 -27.11 4.90 -1.38
CA ASP A 205 -28.47 5.27 -1.78
C ASP A 205 -28.46 6.20 -3.00
N TRP A 206 -28.59 5.61 -4.19
CA TRP A 206 -28.76 6.37 -5.44
C TRP A 206 -30.13 7.10 -5.43
N GLN A 207 -30.13 8.38 -5.08
CA GLN A 207 -31.28 9.27 -5.30
C GLN A 207 -31.05 10.18 -6.51
N ARG A 208 -32.11 10.34 -7.31
CA ARG A 208 -32.15 11.26 -8.45
C ARG A 208 -32.02 12.70 -7.91
N TRP A 209 -30.94 13.38 -8.28
CA TRP A 209 -30.68 14.76 -7.88
C TRP A 209 -31.82 15.70 -8.32
N PRO A 210 -32.21 16.70 -7.51
CA PRO A 210 -33.18 17.71 -7.92
C PRO A 210 -32.59 18.60 -9.05
N GLU A 211 -33.45 19.02 -9.97
CA GLU A 211 -33.14 19.84 -11.14
C GLU A 211 -32.55 21.21 -10.74
N LEU A 212 -31.23 21.32 -10.75
CA LEU A 212 -30.49 22.58 -10.84
C LEU A 212 -29.47 22.44 -11.97
N GLU A 213 -29.38 23.50 -12.79
CA GLU A 213 -28.49 23.68 -13.94
C GLU A 213 -27.00 23.34 -13.64
N PRO A 214 -26.22 22.92 -14.66
CA PRO A 214 -25.25 21.83 -14.53
C PRO A 214 -23.86 22.23 -14.00
N LEU A 215 -23.27 21.35 -13.17
CA LEU A 215 -21.86 21.41 -12.76
C LEU A 215 -21.06 20.09 -12.92
N ALA A 216 -21.62 18.99 -13.46
CA ALA A 216 -20.82 17.85 -13.98
C ALA A 216 -21.63 16.90 -14.90
N GLN A 217 -21.01 16.41 -15.98
CA GLN A 217 -21.50 15.36 -16.89
C GLN A 217 -20.98 13.97 -16.48
N ALA A 218 -21.42 12.92 -17.18
CA ALA A 218 -21.14 11.51 -16.89
C ALA A 218 -19.63 11.22 -16.61
N GLY A 219 -19.32 10.82 -15.36
CA GLY A 219 -17.95 10.53 -14.91
C GLY A 219 -17.53 11.07 -13.52
N ALA A 220 -18.43 11.42 -12.60
CA ALA A 220 -18.06 12.14 -11.36
C ALA A 220 -17.53 11.24 -10.19
N TRP A 221 -16.56 11.77 -9.42
CA TRP A 221 -15.84 11.14 -8.29
C TRP A 221 -15.85 12.02 -7.01
N PHE A 222 -15.43 11.44 -5.87
CA PHE A 222 -15.40 12.05 -4.51
C PHE A 222 -14.82 13.47 -4.45
N GLY A 223 -15.47 14.35 -3.71
CA GLY A 223 -14.98 15.68 -3.39
C GLY A 223 -15.51 16.17 -2.04
N ALA A 224 -14.67 16.82 -1.25
CA ALA A 224 -15.08 17.57 -0.07
C ALA A 224 -15.39 19.01 -0.50
N GLY A 225 -16.63 19.46 -0.30
CA GLY A 225 -17.01 20.86 -0.49
C GLY A 225 -16.81 21.65 0.81
N SER A 226 -16.01 22.71 0.79
CA SER A 226 -15.91 23.65 1.92
C SER A 226 -16.64 24.96 1.58
N THR A 227 -17.59 25.36 2.41
CA THR A 227 -18.21 26.69 2.35
C THR A 227 -17.57 27.61 3.40
N SER A 228 -16.89 28.65 2.94
CA SER A 228 -16.32 29.71 3.78
C SER A 228 -17.37 30.81 4.05
N PRO A 229 -17.43 31.39 5.27
CA PRO A 229 -18.29 32.54 5.57
C PRO A 229 -17.93 33.81 4.81
N TRP A 230 -16.74 33.88 4.19
CA TRP A 230 -16.21 35.09 3.55
C TRP A 230 -16.52 35.21 2.05
N THR A 231 -17.19 34.23 1.44
CA THR A 231 -17.51 34.22 0.00
C THR A 231 -19.02 34.20 -0.25
N ALA A 232 -19.79 34.99 0.49
CA ALA A 232 -21.23 35.11 0.28
C ALA A 232 -21.61 35.99 -0.94
N THR A 233 -20.67 36.48 -1.77
CA THR A 233 -21.01 37.46 -2.83
C THR A 233 -20.19 37.43 -4.12
N LEU A 234 -19.35 36.42 -4.40
CA LEU A 234 -18.65 36.32 -5.69
C LEU A 234 -18.65 34.90 -6.24
N ALA A 235 -19.22 34.72 -7.43
CA ALA A 235 -18.98 33.60 -8.34
C ALA A 235 -18.04 34.07 -9.47
N PRO A 236 -17.40 33.19 -10.29
CA PRO A 236 -16.97 31.80 -10.08
C PRO A 236 -15.51 31.53 -10.55
N SER A 237 -15.10 30.25 -10.46
CA SER A 237 -14.25 29.50 -11.42
C SER A 237 -12.71 29.65 -11.41
N ALA A 238 -12.03 28.50 -11.29
CA ALA A 238 -11.11 28.04 -12.32
C ALA A 238 -11.79 26.86 -13.06
N CYS A 239 -12.32 27.15 -14.24
CA CYS A 239 -12.90 26.18 -15.18
C CYS A 239 -11.99 26.09 -16.39
N TRP A 240 -11.69 24.87 -16.85
CA TRP A 240 -11.09 24.64 -18.17
C TRP A 240 -12.17 24.10 -19.11
N ARG A 241 -12.20 24.65 -20.34
CA ARG A 241 -13.13 24.28 -21.41
C ARG A 241 -12.30 23.93 -22.64
N ALA A 242 -12.25 22.67 -23.04
CA ALA A 242 -11.89 22.33 -24.42
C ALA A 242 -13.06 22.72 -25.33
N ARG A 243 -12.79 23.44 -26.42
CA ARG A 243 -13.80 23.73 -27.45
C ARG A 243 -13.97 22.52 -28.34
N SER A 244 -15.21 22.25 -28.74
CA SER A 244 -15.54 21.22 -29.72
C SER A 244 -15.24 21.66 -31.15
N ALA A 245 -14.46 20.85 -31.86
CA ALA A 245 -14.74 20.37 -33.21
C ALA A 245 -14.23 18.92 -33.29
#